data_AF-A0A1Y4AND0-F1
#
_entry.id   AF-A0A1Y4AND0-F1
#
_cell.length_a   1.000
_cell.length_b   1.000
_cell.length_c   1.000
_cell.angle_alpha   90.00
_cell.angle_beta   90.00
_cell.angle_gamma   90.00
#
_symmetry.space_group_name_H-M   'P 1'
#
loop_
_entity.id
_entity.type
_entity.pdbx_description
1 polymer ?
#
loop_
_entity_poly.entity_id
_entity_poly.type
_entity_poly.pdbx_seq_one_letter_code
_entity_poly.pdbx_strand_id
1 'polypeptide(L)' 'MEYVRHLYTEEELKTLFKWFDAQVLPDTMQLDNATYIPDVRETLSRLKDQAVLCRENPKMQGCIILLERIKAKLENKKN' A
#
# COMPACT_ATOMS: atom_id res chain seq x y z
N MET A 1 22.80 -7.74 -9.78
CA MET A 1 21.40 -7.33 -10.00
C MET A 1 21.29 -5.88 -9.57
N GLU A 2 21.32 -4.95 -10.53
CA GLU A 2 20.98 -3.56 -10.24
C GLU A 2 19.51 -3.53 -9.85
N TYR A 3 19.22 -3.23 -8.58
CA TYR A 3 17.86 -2.89 -8.18
C TYR A 3 17.54 -1.54 -8.82
N VAL A 4 16.89 -1.57 -9.99
CA VAL A 4 16.27 -0.38 -10.57
C VAL A 4 15.18 0.05 -9.59
N ARG A 5 15.52 1.01 -8.72
CA ARG A 5 14.58 1.57 -7.75
C ARG A 5 13.59 2.43 -8.53
N HIS A 6 12.45 1.84 -8.88
CA HIS A 6 11.35 2.57 -9.50
C HIS A 6 10.86 3.63 -8.52
N LEU A 7 11.09 4.90 -8.86
CA LEU A 7 10.55 6.01 -8.11
C LEU A 7 9.07 6.14 -8.48
N TYR A 8 8.19 5.82 -7.53
CA TYR A 8 6.77 6.09 -7.68
C TYR A 8 6.52 7.57 -7.94
N THR A 9 5.87 7.85 -9.05
CA THR A 9 5.38 9.18 -9.42
C THR A 9 4.14 9.55 -8.60
N GLU A 10 3.81 10.83 -8.56
CA GLU A 10 2.57 11.29 -7.92
C GLU A 10 1.31 10.67 -8.55
N GLU A 11 1.32 10.46 -9.86
CA GLU A 11 0.20 9.89 -10.62
C GLU A 11 -0.03 8.42 -10.28
N GLU A 12 1.05 7.64 -10.12
CA GLU A 12 0.97 6.24 -9.70
C GLU A 12 0.41 6.12 -8.28
N LEU A 13 0.85 6.98 -7.35
CA LEU A 13 0.30 7.02 -5.99
C LEU A 13 -1.17 7.38 -5.98
N LYS A 14 -1.57 8.40 -6.74
CA LYS A 14 -2.99 8.78 -6.88
C LYS A 14 -3.84 7.63 -7.43
N THR A 15 -3.32 6.90 -8.41
CA THR A 15 -4.00 5.73 -8.99
C THR A 15 -4.17 4.62 -7.96
N LEU A 16 -3.11 4.31 -7.20
CA LEU A 16 -3.15 3.34 -6.12
C LEU A 16 -4.15 3.74 -5.03
N PHE A 17 -4.18 5.02 -4.64
CA PHE A 17 -5.08 5.50 -3.59
C PHE A 17 -6.54 5.42 -4.02
N LYS A 18 -6.86 5.86 -5.25
CA LYS A 18 -8.20 5.76 -5.83
C LYS A 18 -8.69 4.32 -5.90
N TRP A 19 -7.80 3.38 -6.21
CA TRP A 19 -8.15 1.96 -6.22
C TRP A 19 -8.66 1.51 -4.84
N PHE A 20 -7.96 1.90 -3.76
CA PHE A 20 -8.39 1.60 -2.38
C PHE A 20 -9.71 2.27 -2.01
N ASP A 21 -9.91 3.52 -2.42
CA ASP A 21 -11.13 4.28 -2.11
C ASP A 21 -12.37 3.68 -2.79
N ALA A 22 -12.19 2.96 -3.90
CA ALA A 22 -13.25 2.22 -4.59
C ALA A 22 -13.54 0.84 -3.99
N GLN A 23 -12.78 0.38 -2.99
CA GLN A 23 -12.99 -0.93 -2.37
C GLN A 23 -13.83 -0.86 -1.10
N VAL A 24 -14.62 -1.91 -0.87
CA VAL A 24 -15.13 -2.21 0.47
C VAL A 24 -14.02 -2.91 1.25
N LEU A 25 -13.42 -2.18 2.19
CA LEU A 25 -12.31 -2.67 2.99
C LEU A 25 -12.83 -3.44 4.21
N PRO A 26 -12.20 -4.58 4.57
CA PRO A 26 -12.51 -5.27 5.82
C PRO A 26 -11.99 -4.45 7.01
N ASP A 27 -12.58 -4.62 8.20
CA ASP A 27 -12.12 -3.93 9.40
C ASP A 27 -10.71 -4.36 9.81
N THR A 28 -10.43 -5.66 9.71
CA THR A 28 -9.13 -6.27 10.05
C THR A 28 -8.61 -7.14 8.91
N MET A 29 -7.29 -7.39 8.86
CA MET A 29 -6.67 -8.21 7.82
C MET A 29 -5.41 -8.93 8.31
N GLN A 30 -5.29 -10.23 8.04
CA GLN A 30 -4.01 -10.93 8.05
C GLN A 30 -3.36 -10.83 6.66
N LEU A 31 -2.24 -10.11 6.55
CA LEU A 31 -1.55 -9.94 5.28
C LEU A 31 -0.73 -11.19 4.94
N ASP A 32 0.13 -11.60 5.87
CA ASP A 32 0.94 -12.82 5.86
C ASP A 32 1.03 -13.40 7.29
N ASN A 33 1.78 -14.49 7.51
CA ASN A 33 1.85 -15.13 8.83
C ASN A 33 2.45 -14.24 9.94
N ALA A 34 3.21 -13.20 9.59
CA ALA A 34 3.88 -12.32 10.55
C ALA A 34 3.17 -10.97 10.73
N THR A 35 2.29 -10.60 9.80
CA THR A 35 1.72 -9.25 9.70
C THR A 35 0.20 -9.28 9.81
N TYR A 36 -0.29 -8.88 10.98
CA TYR A 36 -1.71 -8.64 11.24
C TYR A 36 -1.99 -7.13 11.26
N ILE A 37 -3.06 -6.72 10.59
CA ILE A 37 -3.54 -5.35 10.51
C ILE A 37 -4.87 -5.28 11.26
N PRO A 38 -4.90 -4.74 12.49
CA PRO A 38 -6.10 -4.70 13.32
C PRO A 38 -7.10 -3.63 12.88
N ASP A 39 -6.64 -2.55 12.24
CA ASP A 39 -7.49 -1.53 11.61
C ASP A 39 -6.96 -1.23 10.22
N VAL A 40 -7.61 -1.79 9.20
CA VAL A 40 -7.19 -1.63 7.81
C VAL A 40 -7.38 -0.20 7.34
N ARG A 41 -8.44 0.48 7.77
CA ARG A 41 -8.75 1.84 7.30
C ARG A 41 -7.73 2.84 7.84
N GLU A 42 -7.46 2.79 9.15
CA GLU A 42 -6.46 3.65 9.78
C GLU A 42 -5.06 3.36 9.22
N THR A 43 -4.71 2.07 9.09
CA THR A 43 -3.41 1.67 8.53
C THR A 43 -3.22 2.18 7.10
N LEU A 44 -4.23 2.04 6.24
CA LEU A 44 -4.17 2.56 4.88
C LEU A 44 -4.04 4.09 4.86
N SER A 45 -4.77 4.83 5.71
CA SER A 45 -4.62 6.28 5.80
C SER A 45 -3.18 6.69 6.11
N ARG A 46 -2.60 6.08 7.16
CA ARG A 46 -1.22 6.38 7.58
C ARG A 46 -0.20 6.02 6.49
N LEU A 47 -0.39 4.89 5.80
CA LEU A 47 0.48 4.48 4.71
C LEU A 47 0.39 5.43 3.50
N LYS A 48 -0.80 5.94 3.18
CA LYS A 48 -1.00 6.94 2.11
C LYS A 48 -0.26 8.24 2.45
N ASP A 49 -0.38 8.73 3.68
CA ASP A 49 0.33 9.94 4.14
C ASP A 49 1.86 9.74 4.06
N GLN A 50 2.36 8.61 4.53
CA GLN A 50 3.77 8.25 4.43
C GLN A 50 4.24 8.12 2.98
N ALA A 51 3.42 7.55 2.10
CA ALA A 51 3.76 7.40 0.68
C ALA A 51 3.93 8.75 -0.01
N VAL A 52 3.08 9.74 0.29
CA VAL A 52 3.22 11.11 -0.23
C VAL A 52 4.53 11.74 0.25
N LEU A 53 4.86 11.60 1.54
CA LEU A 53 6.09 12.15 2.12
C LEU A 53 7.37 11.45 1.65
N CYS A 54 7.32 10.14 1.45
CA CYS A 54 8.49 9.31 1.16
C CYS A 54 8.72 9.08 -0.34
N ARG A 55 7.82 9.52 -1.22
CA ARG A 55 7.90 9.27 -2.68
C ARG A 55 9.24 9.70 -3.28
N GLU A 56 9.79 10.83 -2.82
CA GLU A 56 11.01 11.46 -3.35
C GLU A 56 12.29 10.77 -2.83
N ASN A 57 12.16 9.87 -1.83
CA ASN A 57 13.27 9.12 -1.28
C ASN A 57 13.13 7.63 -1.61
N PRO A 58 13.88 7.11 -2.61
CA PRO A 58 13.82 5.70 -3.01
C PRO A 58 14.09 4.70 -1.87
N LYS A 59 14.77 5.12 -0.79
CA LYS A 59 15.08 4.26 0.36
C LYS A 59 13.95 4.20 1.40
N MET A 60 12.93 5.06 1.30
CA MET A 60 11.82 5.14 2.26
C MET A 60 10.46 4.73 1.67
N GLN A 61 10.45 4.07 0.51
CA GLN A 61 9.22 3.63 -0.16
C GLN A 61 8.63 2.32 0.40
N GLY A 62 9.06 1.89 1.59
CA GLY A 62 8.52 0.69 2.25
C GLY A 62 7.00 0.77 2.51
N CYS A 63 6.49 1.97 2.77
CA CYS A 63 5.05 2.23 2.88
C CYS A 63 4.29 1.92 1.58
N ILE A 64 4.87 2.25 0.43
CA ILE A 64 4.27 2.01 -0.89
C ILE A 64 4.27 0.51 -1.20
N ILE A 65 5.39 -0.18 -0.92
CA ILE A 65 5.47 -1.63 -1.07
C ILE A 65 4.41 -2.33 -0.21
N LEU A 66 4.18 -1.85 1.03
CA LEU A 66 3.16 -2.40 1.89
C LEU A 66 1.74 -2.18 1.35
N LEU A 67 1.46 -1.00 0.78
CA LEU A 67 0.20 -0.72 0.08
C LEU A 67 -0.02 -1.70 -1.08
N GLU A 68 0.97 -1.92 -1.94
CA GLU A 68 0.86 -2.89 -3.05
C GLU A 68 0.56 -4.32 -2.56
N ARG A 69 1.22 -4.75 -1.47
CA ARG A 69 0.97 -6.07 -0.87
C ARG A 69 -0.47 -6.19 -0.34
N ILE A 70 -0.98 -5.15 0.32
CA ILE A 70 -2.37 -5.12 0.80
C ILE A 70 -3.34 -5.17 -0.38
N LYS A 71 -3.10 -4.39 -1.44
CA LYS A 71 -3.89 -4.43 -2.66
C LYS A 71 -3.92 -5.84 -3.27
N ALA A 72 -2.77 -6.45 -3.49
CA ALA A 72 -2.69 -7.81 -4.03
C ALA A 72 -3.44 -8.84 -3.16
N LYS A 73 -3.38 -8.69 -1.82
CA LYS A 73 -4.14 -9.55 -0.90
C LYS A 73 -5.64 -9.37 -1.04
N LEU A 74 -6.11 -8.13 -1.21
CA LEU A 74 -7.53 -7.82 -1.43
C LEU A 74 -8.02 -8.33 -2.79
N GLU A 75 -7.21 -8.21 -3.83
CA GLU A 75 -7.51 -8.75 -5.17
C GLU A 75 -7.60 -10.28 -5.15
N ASN A 76 -6.66 -10.95 -4.50
CA ASN A 76 -6.67 -12.42 -4.37
C ASN A 76 -7.83 -12.97 -3.54
N LYS A 77 -8.43 -12.16 -2.65
CA LYS A 77 -9.62 -12.54 -1.87
C LYS A 77 -10.92 -12.46 -2.66
N LYS A 78 -10.92 -11.79 -3.82
CA LYS A 78 -12.12 -11.61 -4.66
C LYS A 78 -12.33 -12.73 -5.68
N ASN A 79 -11.33 -13.61 -5.85
CA ASN A 79 -11.41 -14.84 -6.65
C ASN A 79 -11.61 -16.05 -5.73
#